data_AF-A0A921ZUB7-F1
#
_entry.id   AF-A0A921ZUB7-F1
#
_cell.length_a   1.000
_cell.length_b   1.000
_cell.length_c   1.000
_cell.angle_alpha   90.00
_cell.angle_beta   90.00
_cell.angle_gamma   90.00
#
_symmetry.space_group_name_H-M   'P 1'
#
loop_
_entity.id
_entity.type
_entity.pdbx_description
1 polymer ?
#
loop_
_entity_poly.entity_id
_entity_poly.type
_entity_poly.pdbx_seq_one_letter_code
_entity_poly.pdbx_strand_id
1 'polypeptide(L)'
;MFVGPPELPTGYRARTQEDKDPNIDLDSLDIPVNAVATALKDFFSKKLPPLLDEASMAQLEDIATMRGCIAGGVELKDRSWRLLALRALLHTALTPLARTTLDYLLHHFARVADNSKLNSMDSKNLAICWWPTLLPVQFSDMGRFEMTRPYLEDIVQTMIDQHPFLFRGQEAFVMV
;
A
#
# COMPACT_ATOMS: atom_id res chain seq x y z
N MET A 1 -25.48 18.77 35.14
CA MET A 1 -25.47 17.74 34.09
C MET A 1 -24.13 17.87 33.39
N PHE A 2 -23.12 17.11 33.83
CA PHE A 2 -21.80 17.11 33.19
C PHE A 2 -21.96 16.37 31.86
N VAL A 3 -21.99 17.13 30.77
CA VAL A 3 -21.80 16.56 29.44
C VAL A 3 -20.34 16.17 29.38
N GLY A 4 -20.06 14.87 29.46
CA GLY A 4 -18.70 14.34 29.32
C GLY A 4 -18.09 14.77 27.99
N PRO A 5 -16.74 14.83 27.88
CA PRO A 5 -16.10 15.19 26.63
C PRO A 5 -16.56 14.26 25.49
N PRO A 6 -16.69 14.78 24.26
CA PRO A 6 -17.09 13.97 23.11
C PRO A 6 -16.15 12.78 22.97
N GLU A 7 -16.70 11.57 22.87
CA GLU A 7 -15.90 10.37 22.68
C GLU A 7 -15.06 10.53 21.41
N LEU A 8 -13.74 10.53 21.57
CA LEU A 8 -12.81 10.60 20.46
C LEU A 8 -12.99 9.34 19.59
N PRO A 9 -12.97 9.46 18.25
CA PRO A 9 -13.08 8.30 17.36
C PRO A 9 -12.01 7.26 17.74
N THR A 10 -12.34 5.98 17.68
CA THR A 10 -11.51 4.91 18.28
C THR A 10 -10.07 4.88 17.76
N GLY A 11 -9.83 5.29 16.50
CA GLY A 11 -8.48 5.48 15.94
C GLY A 11 -7.67 6.63 16.57
N TYR A 12 -8.34 7.68 17.08
CA TYR A 12 -7.68 8.70 17.91
C TYR A 12 -7.22 8.12 19.26
N ARG A 13 -7.98 7.20 19.86
CA ARG A 13 -7.64 6.60 21.17
C ARG A 13 -6.34 5.79 21.07
N ALA A 14 -6.21 4.93 20.05
CA ALA A 14 -4.98 4.18 19.78
C ALA A 14 -3.76 5.10 19.67
N ARG A 15 -3.85 6.18 18.88
CA ARG A 15 -2.77 7.18 18.72
C ARG A 15 -2.36 7.84 20.03
N THR A 16 -3.35 8.33 20.80
CA THR A 16 -3.06 9.06 22.04
C THR A 16 -2.39 8.21 23.12
N GLN A 17 -2.45 6.88 22.98
CA GLN A 17 -1.93 5.95 23.95
C GLN A 17 -0.52 5.48 23.57
N GLU A 18 -0.22 5.27 22.27
CA GLU A 18 1.16 5.07 21.77
C GLU A 18 2.08 6.26 22.05
N ASP A 19 1.62 7.51 21.84
CA ASP A 19 2.44 8.71 22.07
C ASP A 19 2.81 8.90 23.56
N LYS A 20 2.15 8.17 24.49
CA LYS A 20 2.38 8.23 25.94
C LYS A 20 3.23 7.10 26.47
N ASP A 21 3.16 5.92 25.86
CA ASP A 21 3.93 4.74 26.24
C ASP A 21 4.30 3.91 24.99
N PRO A 22 5.59 3.85 24.60
CA PRO A 22 6.02 3.07 23.44
C PRO A 22 5.95 1.55 23.66
N ASN A 23 5.74 1.08 24.90
CA ASN A 23 5.63 -0.33 25.23
C ASN A 23 4.19 -0.74 25.55
N ILE A 24 3.23 -0.04 24.96
CA ILE A 24 1.81 -0.27 25.22
C ILE A 24 1.35 -1.63 24.67
N ASP A 25 0.67 -2.40 25.52
CA ASP A 25 0.08 -3.68 25.14
C ASP A 25 -1.28 -3.46 24.46
N LEU A 26 -1.33 -3.58 23.14
CA LEU A 26 -2.54 -3.37 22.35
C LEU A 26 -3.64 -4.38 22.68
N ASP A 27 -3.29 -5.61 23.11
CA ASP A 27 -4.27 -6.65 23.45
C ASP A 27 -5.04 -6.30 24.72
N SER A 28 -4.42 -5.53 25.62
CA SER A 28 -5.02 -5.08 26.88
C SER A 28 -6.00 -3.90 26.73
N LEU A 29 -6.00 -3.22 25.58
CA LEU A 29 -6.70 -1.94 25.39
C LEU A 29 -8.13 -2.06 24.84
N ASP A 30 -8.60 -3.27 24.52
CA ASP A 30 -9.91 -3.53 23.90
C ASP A 30 -10.18 -2.61 22.69
N ILE A 31 -9.14 -2.36 21.88
CA ILE A 31 -9.22 -1.49 20.70
C ILE A 31 -9.69 -2.34 19.51
N PRO A 32 -10.73 -1.91 18.77
CA PRO A 32 -11.19 -2.65 17.62
C PRO A 32 -10.12 -2.61 16.51
N VAL A 33 -9.96 -3.73 15.80
CA VAL A 33 -8.91 -3.92 14.78
C VAL A 33 -8.91 -2.85 13.67
N ASN A 34 -10.07 -2.30 13.33
CA ASN A 34 -10.19 -1.22 12.35
C ASN A 34 -9.56 0.09 12.83
N ALA A 35 -9.53 0.34 14.14
CA ALA A 35 -8.87 1.50 14.74
C ALA A 35 -7.36 1.32 14.71
N VAL A 36 -6.85 0.12 14.96
CA VAL A 36 -5.43 -0.22 14.82
C VAL A 36 -4.99 -0.05 13.36
N ALA A 37 -5.78 -0.56 12.40
CA ALA A 37 -5.50 -0.38 10.97
C ALA A 37 -5.51 1.11 10.56
N THR A 38 -6.41 1.92 11.14
CA THR A 38 -6.44 3.37 10.90
C THR A 38 -5.20 4.06 11.46
N ALA A 39 -4.80 3.72 12.69
CA ALA A 39 -3.57 4.24 13.31
C ALA A 39 -2.33 3.88 12.48
N LEU A 40 -2.26 2.65 11.94
CA LEU A 40 -1.20 2.24 11.04
C LEU A 40 -1.18 3.08 9.75
N LYS A 41 -2.33 3.33 9.11
CA LYS A 41 -2.40 4.21 7.93
C LYS A 41 -1.96 5.64 8.26
N ASP A 42 -2.32 6.14 9.43
CA ASP A 42 -1.87 7.45 9.90
C ASP A 42 -0.36 7.52 10.10
N PHE A 43 0.26 6.46 10.63
CA PHE A 43 1.71 6.38 10.77
C PHE A 43 2.40 6.52 9.41
N PHE A 44 1.95 5.78 8.39
CA PHE A 44 2.51 5.88 7.04
C PHE A 44 2.34 7.26 6.41
N SER A 45 1.19 7.90 6.61
CA SER A 45 0.88 9.20 5.98
C SER A 45 1.45 10.41 6.70
N LYS A 46 1.65 10.34 8.03
CA LYS A 46 1.98 11.50 8.88
C LYS A 46 3.34 11.41 9.56
N LYS A 47 3.86 10.21 9.79
CA LYS A 47 5.09 9.99 10.58
C LYS A 47 6.25 9.48 9.75
N LEU A 48 5.97 8.70 8.70
CA LEU A 48 7.01 8.28 7.75
C LEU A 48 7.28 9.38 6.71
N PRO A 49 8.55 9.57 6.32
CA PRO A 49 8.85 10.29 5.09
C PRO A 49 8.23 9.54 3.90
N PRO A 50 7.92 10.22 2.78
CA PRO A 50 7.43 9.57 1.58
C PRO A 50 8.31 8.38 1.18
N LEU A 51 7.67 7.24 0.88
CA LEU A 51 8.39 6.02 0.50
C LEU A 51 9.19 6.21 -0.79
N LEU A 52 8.63 6.99 -1.72
CA LEU A 52 9.20 7.32 -3.02
C LEU A 52 9.31 8.84 -3.14
N ASP A 53 10.39 9.31 -3.75
CA ASP A 53 10.54 10.70 -4.12
C ASP A 53 9.72 11.04 -5.38
N GLU A 54 9.60 12.33 -5.69
CA GLU A 54 8.78 12.82 -6.82
C GLU A 54 9.22 12.21 -8.16
N ALA A 55 10.54 12.06 -8.37
CA ALA A 55 11.09 11.46 -9.58
C ALA A 55 10.73 9.96 -9.70
N SER A 56 10.77 9.21 -8.60
CA SER A 56 10.39 7.80 -8.60
C SER A 56 8.88 7.62 -8.71
N MET A 57 8.08 8.54 -8.16
CA MET A 57 6.64 8.55 -8.34
C MET A 57 6.25 8.79 -9.81
N ALA A 58 6.91 9.71 -10.50
CA ALA A 58 6.71 9.89 -11.95
C ALA A 58 7.06 8.63 -12.75
N GLN A 59 8.19 7.99 -12.44
CA GLN A 59 8.57 6.70 -13.06
C GLN A 59 7.56 5.60 -12.75
N LEU A 60 6.98 5.57 -11.54
CA LEU A 60 5.93 4.63 -11.18
C LEU A 60 4.68 4.86 -12.03
N GLU A 61 4.27 6.11 -12.23
CA GLU A 61 3.15 6.46 -13.12
C GLU A 61 3.41 6.02 -14.57
N ASP A 62 4.63 6.20 -15.09
CA ASP A 62 5.01 5.72 -16.43
C ASP A 62 4.92 4.18 -16.55
N ILE A 63 5.45 3.46 -15.55
CA ILE A 63 5.36 1.99 -15.48
C ILE A 63 3.90 1.54 -15.37
N ALA A 64 3.07 2.29 -14.67
CA ALA A 64 1.67 1.95 -14.44
C ALA A 64 0.80 2.20 -15.69
N THR A 65 1.08 3.28 -16.43
CA THR A 65 0.34 3.70 -17.63
C THR A 65 0.74 2.97 -18.90
N MET A 66 1.90 2.31 -18.95
CA MET A 66 2.36 1.48 -20.09
C MET A 66 1.53 0.20 -20.34
N ARG A 67 0.31 0.09 -19.82
CA ARG A 67 -0.65 -0.95 -20.23
C ARG A 67 -1.05 -0.70 -21.68
N GLY A 68 -0.63 -1.57 -22.61
CA GLY A 68 -1.21 -1.63 -23.95
C GLY A 68 -0.46 -0.86 -25.05
N CYS A 69 0.86 -0.71 -24.96
CA CYS A 69 1.65 -0.25 -26.10
C CYS A 69 1.70 -1.34 -27.18
N ILE A 70 0.81 -1.23 -28.17
CA ILE A 70 0.77 -2.15 -29.31
C ILE A 70 1.90 -1.81 -30.29
N ALA A 71 3.02 -2.51 -30.20
CA ALA A 71 3.99 -2.60 -31.28
C ALA A 71 3.79 -3.92 -32.03
N GLY A 72 3.02 -3.90 -33.13
CA GLY A 72 2.93 -5.04 -34.06
C GLY A 72 1.95 -6.16 -33.68
N GLY A 73 0.94 -5.91 -32.83
CA GLY A 73 -0.22 -6.80 -32.67
C GLY A 73 -0.02 -8.06 -31.82
N VAL A 74 1.00 -8.10 -30.94
CA VAL A 74 1.25 -9.25 -30.04
C VAL A 74 1.18 -8.81 -28.57
N GLU A 75 0.10 -9.18 -27.89
CA GLU A 75 -0.28 -8.75 -26.52
C GLU A 75 0.37 -9.60 -25.38
N LEU A 76 1.62 -10.03 -25.56
CA LEU A 76 2.28 -11.01 -24.68
C LEU A 76 3.60 -10.55 -24.02
N LYS A 77 3.98 -9.26 -24.10
CA LYS A 77 5.24 -8.74 -23.54
C LYS A 77 5.13 -7.73 -22.39
N ASP A 78 3.96 -7.14 -22.14
CA ASP A 78 3.84 -5.98 -21.23
C ASP A 78 3.88 -6.33 -19.74
N ARG A 79 3.28 -7.46 -19.32
CA ARG A 79 3.15 -7.78 -17.88
C ARG A 79 4.48 -8.13 -17.22
N SER A 80 5.30 -8.97 -17.86
CA SER A 80 6.61 -9.35 -17.33
C SER A 80 7.59 -8.18 -17.33
N TRP A 81 7.59 -7.35 -18.38
CA TRP A 81 8.40 -6.14 -18.42
C TRP A 81 8.01 -5.18 -17.32
N ARG A 82 6.71 -4.91 -17.14
CA ARG A 82 6.20 -4.02 -16.10
C ARG A 82 6.55 -4.51 -14.70
N LEU A 83 6.44 -5.81 -14.46
CA LEU A 83 6.82 -6.41 -13.18
C LEU A 83 8.33 -6.29 -12.91
N LEU A 84 9.17 -6.48 -13.93
CA LEU A 84 10.62 -6.27 -13.83
C LEU A 84 10.98 -4.79 -13.62
N ALA A 85 10.32 -3.88 -14.33
CA ALA A 85 10.51 -2.44 -14.17
C ALA A 85 10.10 -1.97 -12.77
N LEU A 86 8.96 -2.46 -12.26
CA LEU A 86 8.51 -2.21 -10.89
C LEU A 86 9.52 -2.73 -9.87
N ARG A 87 10.03 -3.95 -10.05
CA ARG A 87 11.08 -4.52 -9.18
C ARG A 87 12.33 -3.65 -9.17
N ALA A 88 12.78 -3.20 -10.34
CA ALA A 88 13.95 -2.35 -10.48
C ALA A 88 13.74 -1.00 -9.78
N LEU A 89 12.61 -0.34 -10.01
CA LEU A 89 12.26 0.92 -9.36
C LEU A 89 12.23 0.78 -7.84
N LEU A 90 11.53 -0.23 -7.30
CA LEU A 90 11.48 -0.46 -5.84
C LEU A 90 12.85 -0.83 -5.25
N HIS A 91 13.76 -1.37 -6.05
CA HIS A 91 15.13 -1.66 -5.63
C HIS A 91 16.01 -0.42 -5.58
N THR A 92 15.84 0.52 -6.51
CA THR A 92 16.69 1.71 -6.61
C THR A 92 16.15 2.92 -5.84
N ALA A 93 14.83 3.08 -5.78
CA ALA A 93 14.17 4.25 -5.21
C ALA A 93 13.99 4.18 -3.68
N LEU A 94 13.74 2.99 -3.13
CA LEU A 94 13.47 2.83 -1.70
C LEU A 94 14.77 2.86 -0.90
N THR A 95 14.80 3.68 0.14
CA THR A 95 15.85 3.58 1.17
C THR A 95 15.79 2.20 1.85
N PRO A 96 16.89 1.69 2.43
CA PRO A 96 16.89 0.40 3.12
C PRO A 96 15.81 0.28 4.21
N LEU A 97 15.57 1.39 4.94
CA LEU A 97 14.51 1.47 5.94
C LEU A 97 13.12 1.37 5.30
N ALA A 98 12.83 2.22 4.30
CA ALA A 98 11.54 2.21 3.61
C ALA A 98 11.25 0.86 2.94
N ARG A 99 12.27 0.22 2.35
CA ARG A 99 12.17 -1.10 1.74
C ARG A 99 11.80 -2.17 2.76
N THR A 100 12.44 -2.16 3.94
CA THR A 100 12.16 -3.12 5.02
C THR A 100 10.75 -2.92 5.59
N THR A 101 10.35 -1.67 5.80
CA THR A 101 9.00 -1.33 6.26
C THR A 101 7.93 -1.77 5.26
N LEU A 102 8.16 -1.53 3.97
CA LEU A 102 7.23 -1.92 2.90
C LEU A 102 7.18 -3.45 2.70
N ASP A 103 8.31 -4.16 2.76
CA ASP A 103 8.35 -5.65 2.76
C ASP A 103 7.49 -6.20 3.90
N TYR A 104 7.67 -5.69 5.12
CA TYR A 104 6.91 -6.14 6.27
C TYR A 104 5.40 -5.92 6.12
N LEU A 105 5.00 -4.73 5.64
CA LEU A 105 3.59 -4.40 5.40
C LEU A 105 2.96 -5.28 4.32
N LEU A 106 3.62 -5.41 3.17
CA LEU A 106 3.11 -6.20 2.04
C LEU A 106 3.05 -7.69 2.38
N HIS A 107 4.01 -8.19 3.16
CA HIS A 107 3.95 -9.54 3.69
C HIS A 107 2.75 -9.75 4.62
N HIS A 108 2.39 -8.75 5.43
CA HIS A 108 1.15 -8.79 6.22
C HIS A 108 -0.10 -8.78 5.33
N PHE A 109 -0.14 -7.96 4.27
CA PHE A 109 -1.27 -7.94 3.33
C PHE A 109 -1.47 -9.27 2.60
N ALA A 110 -0.39 -9.94 2.18
CA ALA A 110 -0.49 -11.26 1.58
C ALA A 110 -1.21 -12.25 2.53
N ARG A 111 -0.83 -12.27 3.83
CA ARG A 111 -1.50 -13.11 4.83
C ARG A 111 -2.98 -12.73 5.05
N VAL A 112 -3.32 -11.44 4.98
CA VAL A 112 -4.72 -10.98 5.07
C VAL A 112 -5.51 -11.47 3.84
N ALA A 113 -4.92 -11.36 2.64
CA ALA A 113 -5.51 -11.80 1.39
C ALA A 113 -5.73 -13.32 1.32
N ASP A 114 -4.81 -14.11 1.86
CA ASP A 114 -4.96 -15.58 1.99
C ASP A 114 -6.20 -15.97 2.81
N ASN A 115 -6.64 -15.08 3.72
CA ASN A 115 -7.82 -15.25 4.57
C ASN A 115 -9.05 -14.48 4.05
N SER A 116 -9.04 -14.05 2.78
CA SER A 116 -10.11 -13.28 2.13
C SER A 116 -11.51 -13.91 2.25
N LYS A 117 -11.61 -15.24 2.32
CA LYS A 117 -12.90 -15.94 2.54
C LYS A 117 -13.53 -15.63 3.90
N LEU A 118 -12.74 -15.28 4.90
CA LEU A 118 -13.20 -14.97 6.26
C LEU A 118 -13.36 -13.45 6.47
N ASN A 119 -12.44 -12.66 5.94
CA ASN A 119 -12.39 -11.21 6.20
C ASN A 119 -12.88 -10.34 5.02
N SER A 120 -13.20 -10.94 3.87
CA SER A 120 -13.61 -10.25 2.63
C SER A 120 -12.58 -9.27 2.04
N MET A 121 -11.31 -9.40 2.43
CA MET A 121 -10.20 -8.56 1.97
C MET A 121 -9.25 -9.40 1.10
N ASP A 122 -9.52 -9.47 -0.21
CA ASP A 122 -8.54 -9.93 -1.19
C ASP A 122 -7.47 -8.85 -1.49
N SER A 123 -6.47 -9.18 -2.31
CA SER A 123 -5.40 -8.23 -2.65
C SER A 123 -5.91 -6.98 -3.36
N LYS A 124 -6.98 -7.10 -4.16
CA LYS A 124 -7.64 -5.98 -4.83
C LYS A 124 -8.29 -5.02 -3.81
N ASN A 125 -9.07 -5.54 -2.87
CA ASN A 125 -9.71 -4.74 -1.83
C ASN A 125 -8.69 -4.06 -0.91
N LEU A 126 -7.60 -4.77 -0.58
CA LEU A 126 -6.48 -4.20 0.15
C LEU A 126 -5.84 -3.06 -0.65
N ALA A 127 -5.58 -3.24 -1.95
CA ALA A 127 -5.00 -2.20 -2.80
C ALA A 127 -5.89 -0.96 -2.87
N ILE A 128 -7.21 -1.12 -3.08
CA ILE A 128 -8.18 0.00 -3.06
C ILE A 128 -8.09 0.80 -1.76
N CYS A 129 -7.96 0.10 -0.64
CA CYS A 129 -7.93 0.71 0.69
C CYS A 129 -6.59 1.35 1.07
N TRP A 130 -5.49 0.98 0.42
CA TRP A 130 -4.14 1.32 0.84
C TRP A 130 -3.33 2.13 -0.17
N TRP A 131 -3.70 2.14 -1.45
CA TRP A 131 -2.98 2.94 -2.44
C TRP A 131 -2.87 4.43 -2.08
N PRO A 132 -3.88 5.12 -1.53
CA PRO A 132 -3.74 6.55 -1.23
C PRO A 132 -2.72 6.82 -0.11
N THR A 133 -2.52 5.84 0.77
CA THR A 133 -1.58 5.92 1.89
C THR A 133 -0.16 5.60 1.45
N LEU A 134 0.03 4.61 0.56
CA LEU A 134 1.35 4.19 0.10
C LEU A 134 1.89 5.06 -1.02
N LEU A 135 1.01 5.60 -1.86
CA LEU A 135 1.33 6.36 -3.07
C LEU A 135 0.61 7.72 -3.00
N PRO A 136 1.12 8.69 -2.19
CA PRO A 136 0.47 9.98 -1.98
C PRO A 136 0.64 10.90 -3.22
N VAL A 137 -0.10 10.61 -4.28
CA VAL A 137 -0.13 11.41 -5.51
C VAL A 137 -1.01 12.64 -5.32
N GLN A 138 -0.52 13.81 -5.76
CA GLN A 138 -1.32 15.03 -5.82
C GLN A 138 -2.04 15.12 -7.17
N PHE A 139 -3.36 15.28 -7.14
CA PHE A 139 -4.18 15.42 -8.33
C PHE A 139 -4.61 16.87 -8.53
N SER A 140 -4.50 17.36 -9.76
CA SER A 140 -4.96 18.70 -10.16
C SER A 140 -6.48 18.82 -10.24
N ASP A 141 -7.14 17.72 -10.61
CA ASP A 141 -8.56 17.67 -10.93
C ASP A 141 -9.09 16.24 -10.82
N MET A 142 -10.43 16.11 -10.80
CA MET A 142 -11.11 14.83 -10.69
C MET A 142 -10.89 13.93 -11.92
N GLY A 143 -10.78 14.51 -13.12
CA GLY A 143 -10.56 13.74 -14.35
C GLY A 143 -9.21 13.01 -14.33
N ARG A 144 -8.14 13.71 -13.95
CA ARG A 144 -6.82 13.09 -13.74
C ARG A 144 -6.88 12.01 -12.65
N PHE A 145 -7.56 12.28 -11.54
CA PHE A 145 -7.74 11.28 -10.48
C PHE A 145 -8.41 10.00 -11.00
N GLU A 146 -9.53 10.11 -11.72
CA GLU A 146 -10.26 8.96 -12.25
C GLU A 146 -9.44 8.16 -13.28
N MET A 147 -8.63 8.85 -14.09
CA MET A 147 -7.75 8.20 -15.05
C MET A 147 -6.57 7.50 -14.37
N THR A 148 -5.96 8.10 -13.35
CA THR A 148 -4.74 7.56 -12.72
C THR A 148 -5.04 6.50 -11.66
N ARG A 149 -6.15 6.63 -10.92
CA ARG A 149 -6.53 5.74 -9.80
C ARG A 149 -6.47 4.25 -10.13
N PRO A 150 -7.04 3.74 -11.25
CA PRO A 150 -7.00 2.31 -11.57
C PRO A 150 -5.58 1.76 -11.68
N TYR A 151 -4.64 2.58 -12.16
CA TYR A 151 -3.24 2.18 -12.31
C TYR A 151 -2.50 2.12 -10.97
N LEU A 152 -2.80 3.04 -10.04
CA LEU A 152 -2.24 3.03 -8.69
C LEU A 152 -2.77 1.85 -7.87
N GLU A 153 -4.07 1.56 -8.00
CA GLU A 153 -4.69 0.36 -7.42
C GLU A 153 -4.00 -0.91 -7.94
N ASP A 154 -3.84 -1.03 -9.27
CA ASP A 154 -3.22 -2.21 -9.90
C ASP A 154 -1.74 -2.37 -9.51
N ILE A 155 -0.98 -1.27 -9.36
CA ILE A 155 0.40 -1.31 -8.87
C ILE A 155 0.46 -1.87 -7.45
N VAL A 156 -0.36 -1.36 -6.53
CA VAL A 156 -0.35 -1.82 -5.13
C VAL A 156 -0.86 -3.25 -5.03
N GLN A 157 -1.86 -3.63 -5.83
CA GLN A 157 -2.29 -5.02 -5.94
C GLN A 157 -1.15 -5.93 -6.40
N THR A 158 -0.41 -5.52 -7.45
CA THR A 158 0.77 -6.24 -7.94
C THR A 158 1.85 -6.35 -6.87
N MET A 159 2.06 -5.30 -6.07
CA MET A 159 3.00 -5.32 -4.95
C MET A 159 2.64 -6.37 -3.89
N ILE A 160 1.35 -6.59 -3.65
CA ILE A 160 0.84 -7.61 -2.73
C ILE A 160 1.01 -9.00 -3.34
N ASP A 161 0.49 -9.21 -4.56
CA ASP A 161 0.44 -10.53 -5.20
C ASP A 161 1.84 -11.06 -5.58
N GLN A 162 2.76 -10.16 -5.94
CA GLN A 162 4.13 -10.50 -6.33
C GLN A 162 5.17 -10.11 -5.27
N HIS A 163 4.73 -9.95 -4.01
CA HIS A 163 5.58 -9.55 -2.89
C HIS A 163 6.91 -10.34 -2.81
N PRO A 164 6.91 -11.69 -2.88
CA PRO A 164 8.15 -12.45 -2.75
C PRO A 164 9.13 -12.22 -3.90
N PHE A 165 8.63 -12.01 -5.12
CA PHE A 165 9.45 -11.67 -6.28
C PHE A 165 10.06 -10.26 -6.17
N LEU A 166 9.27 -9.29 -5.74
CA LEU A 166 9.68 -7.88 -5.67
C LEU A 166 10.69 -7.60 -4.54
N PHE A 167 10.50 -8.23 -3.38
CA PHE A 167 11.27 -7.90 -2.17
C PHE A 167 12.29 -8.97 -1.76
N ARG A 168 12.02 -10.26 -2.02
CA ARG A 168 12.80 -11.39 -1.48
C ARG A 168 13.57 -12.18 -2.53
N GLY A 169 13.52 -11.76 -3.79
CA GLY A 169 14.27 -12.39 -4.88
C GLY A 169 13.78 -13.78 -5.27
N GLN A 170 12.55 -14.14 -4.91
CA GLN A 170 11.92 -15.40 -5.32
C GLN A 170 11.41 -15.31 -6.78
N GLU A 171 10.97 -16.43 -7.35
CA GLU A 171 10.35 -16.44 -8.68
C GLU A 171 8.97 -15.78 -8.66
N ALA A 172 8.56 -15.21 -9.81
CA ALA A 172 7.24 -14.60 -9.95
C ALA A 172 6.15 -15.68 -10.00
N PHE A 173 5.01 -15.44 -9.35
CA PHE A 173 3.88 -16.35 -9.42
C PHE A 173 3.10 -16.11 -10.72
N VAL A 174 2.79 -17.19 -11.45
CA VAL A 174 1.86 -17.13 -12.58
C VAL A 174 0.46 -16.89 -12.01
N MET A 175 -0.10 -15.70 -12.23
CA MET A 175 -1.51 -15.44 -11.94
C MET A 175 -2.34 -16.18 -12.99
N VAL A 176 -3.01 -17.27 -12.59
CA VAL A 176 -3.99 -18.01 -13.40
C VAL A 176 -5.37 -17.40 -13.21
#